data_AF-A0A2V1P4N2-F1
#
_entry.id   AF-A0A2V1P4N2-F1
#
_cell.length_a   1.000
_cell.length_b   1.000
_cell.length_c   1.000
_cell.angle_alpha   90.00
_cell.angle_beta   90.00
_cell.angle_gamma   90.00
#
_symmetry.space_group_name_H-M   'P 1'
#
loop_
_entity.id
_entity.type
_entity.pdbx_description
1 polymer ?
#
loop_
_entity_poly.entity_id
_entity_poly.type
_entity_poly.pdbx_seq_one_letter_code
_entity_poly.pdbx_strand_id
1 'polypeptide(L)'
;MQSRTLSFNTTTSMGRLTLNILLSFAQFEREVIGERISDRYVSRLLRLAWLAPVVLERLVVRREPCAISLYDLCFVASLPWEEQSVRVFD
;
A
#
# COMPACT_ATOMS: atom_id res chain seq x y z
N MET A 1 12.52 -11.60 -37.43
CA MET A 1 12.26 -10.80 -36.22
C MET A 1 13.55 -10.09 -35.83
N GLN A 2 13.73 -8.81 -36.18
CA GLN A 2 14.90 -8.04 -35.74
C GLN A 2 14.59 -7.40 -34.39
N SER A 3 15.25 -7.87 -33.33
CA SER A 3 15.29 -7.17 -32.05
C SER A 3 16.20 -5.95 -32.21
N ARG A 4 15.64 -4.74 -32.22
CA ARG A 4 16.41 -3.49 -32.14
C ARG A 4 16.95 -3.37 -30.71
N THR A 5 18.20 -3.74 -30.49
CA THR A 5 18.90 -3.41 -29.24
C THR A 5 19.11 -1.89 -29.21
N LEU A 6 18.29 -1.19 -28.43
CA LEU A 6 18.46 0.24 -28.20
C LEU A 6 19.66 0.41 -27.26
N SER A 7 20.85 0.63 -27.85
CA SER A 7 22.09 0.72 -27.10
C SER A 7 22.12 2.02 -26.28
N PHE A 8 21.95 1.92 -24.96
CA PHE A 8 22.12 3.04 -24.05
C PHE A 8 23.61 3.33 -23.83
N ASN A 9 24.10 4.44 -24.37
CA ASN A 9 25.50 4.82 -24.27
C ASN A 9 25.71 5.71 -23.02
N THR A 10 26.28 5.12 -21.95
CA THR A 10 26.55 5.76 -20.64
C THR A 10 27.65 6.83 -20.66
N THR A 11 28.25 7.07 -21.83
CA THR A 11 29.29 8.08 -22.03
C THR A 11 28.70 9.46 -22.35
N THR A 12 27.45 9.51 -22.83
CA THR A 12 26.73 10.76 -23.10
C THR A 12 25.94 11.21 -21.88
N SER A 13 25.81 12.52 -21.67
CA SER A 13 25.04 13.08 -20.54
C SER A 13 23.59 12.57 -20.53
N MET A 14 22.98 12.42 -21.70
CA MET A 14 21.63 11.83 -21.85
C MET A 14 21.62 10.36 -21.41
N GLY A 15 22.58 9.54 -21.84
CA GLY A 15 22.65 8.14 -21.42
C GLY A 15 22.89 7.93 -19.93
N ARG A 16 23.65 8.84 -19.28
CA ARG A 16 23.81 8.85 -17.81
C ARG A 16 22.52 9.26 -17.09
N LEU A 17 21.81 10.26 -17.60
CA LEU A 17 20.53 10.69 -17.04
C LEU A 17 19.49 9.57 -17.16
N THR A 18 19.39 8.92 -18.32
CA THR A 18 18.50 7.77 -18.50
C THR A 18 18.88 6.60 -17.58
N LEU A 19 20.18 6.31 -17.44
CA LEU A 19 20.65 5.27 -16.52
C LEU A 19 20.32 5.61 -15.06
N ASN A 20 20.52 6.85 -14.63
CA ASN A 20 20.17 7.30 -13.29
C ASN A 20 18.67 7.18 -13.02
N ILE A 21 17.83 7.54 -13.99
CA ILE A 21 16.37 7.35 -13.88
C ILE A 21 16.04 5.87 -13.69
N LEU A 22 16.60 4.99 -14.52
CA LEU A 22 16.36 3.53 -14.42
C LEU A 22 16.86 2.96 -13.08
N LEU A 23 18.02 3.41 -12.60
CA LEU A 23 18.56 3.02 -11.30
C LEU A 23 17.68 3.48 -10.15
N SER A 24 17.20 4.72 -10.17
CA SER A 24 16.27 5.23 -9.16
C SER A 24 14.97 4.44 -9.13
N PHE A 25 14.41 4.09 -10.29
CA PHE A 25 13.23 3.21 -10.37
C PHE A 25 13.52 1.81 -9.82
N ALA A 26 14.65 1.21 -10.19
CA ALA A 26 15.03 -0.11 -9.68
C ALA A 26 15.27 -0.12 -8.16
N GLN A 27 15.80 0.99 -7.62
CA GLN A 27 15.96 1.18 -6.17
C GLN A 27 14.62 1.33 -5.47
N PHE A 28 13.71 2.15 -6.00
CA PHE A 28 12.35 2.31 -5.49
C PHE A 28 11.58 0.99 -5.47
N GLU A 29 11.58 0.25 -6.58
CA GLU A 29 10.94 -1.08 -6.67
C GLU A 29 11.52 -2.05 -5.62
N ARG A 30 12.84 -2.03 -5.42
CA ARG A 30 13.49 -2.86 -4.39
C ARG A 30 13.10 -2.46 -2.97
N GLU A 31 12.89 -1.17 -2.69
CA GLU A 31 12.43 -0.68 -1.39
C GLU A 31 10.98 -1.12 -1.12
N VAL A 32 10.08 -0.92 -2.10
CA VAL A 32 8.68 -1.37 -2.04
C VAL A 32 8.53 -2.89 -1.87
N ILE A 33 9.33 -3.67 -2.61
CA ILE A 33 9.35 -5.14 -2.49
C ILE A 33 10.03 -5.58 -1.18
N GLY A 34 11.04 -4.82 -0.74
CA GLY A 34 11.82 -5.06 0.49
C GLY A 34 10.99 -4.92 1.76
N GLU A 35 10.02 -4.02 1.76
CA GLU A 35 9.04 -3.88 2.86
C GLU A 35 8.14 -5.11 3.03
N ARG A 36 8.16 -6.07 2.08
CA ARG A 36 7.41 -7.34 2.13
C ARG A 36 5.97 -7.16 2.61
N ILE A 37 5.32 -6.13 2.08
CA ILE A 37 3.89 -5.90 2.28
C ILE A 37 3.16 -7.10 1.67
N SER A 38 2.81 -8.07 2.51
CA SER A 38 2.17 -9.31 2.07
C SER A 38 0.86 -8.99 1.37
N ASP A 39 0.53 -9.69 0.30
CA ASP A 39 -0.80 -9.61 -0.35
C ASP A 39 -1.94 -9.77 0.67
N ARG A 40 -1.73 -10.61 1.69
CA ARG A 40 -2.68 -10.78 2.81
C ARG A 40 -2.82 -9.52 3.66
N TYR A 41 -1.74 -8.77 3.83
CA TYR A 41 -1.70 -7.50 4.54
C TYR A 41 -2.34 -6.38 3.71
N VAL A 42 -2.02 -6.28 2.41
CA VAL A 42 -2.71 -5.36 1.47
C VAL A 42 -4.20 -5.65 1.40
N SER A 43 -4.58 -6.92 1.23
CA SER A 43 -5.97 -7.37 1.22
C SER A 43 -6.71 -7.14 2.54
N ARG A 44 -6.00 -7.01 3.67
CA ARG A 44 -6.58 -6.55 4.94
C ARG A 44 -6.70 -5.03 4.95
N LEU A 45 -5.66 -4.30 4.58
CA LEU A 45 -5.69 -2.83 4.51
C LEU A 45 -6.73 -2.28 3.53
N LEU A 46 -6.90 -2.88 2.35
CA LEU A 46 -7.91 -2.50 1.36
C LEU A 46 -9.33 -2.66 1.91
N ARG A 47 -9.57 -3.68 2.75
CA ARG A 47 -10.86 -3.84 3.46
C ARG A 47 -11.08 -2.78 4.53
N LEU A 48 -10.00 -2.20 5.06
CA LEU A 48 -10.04 -1.14 6.06
C LEU A 48 -9.96 0.26 5.42
N ALA A 49 -9.76 0.38 4.10
CA ALA A 49 -9.54 1.67 3.41
C ALA A 49 -10.72 2.65 3.53
N TRP A 50 -11.91 2.13 3.88
CA TRP A 50 -13.14 2.90 4.04
C TRP A 50 -13.51 3.12 5.53
N LEU A 51 -12.64 2.70 6.45
CA LEU A 51 -12.81 2.96 7.87
C LEU A 51 -12.20 4.31 8.27
N ALA A 52 -12.79 4.92 9.29
CA ALA A 52 -12.32 6.16 9.87
C ALA A 52 -10.85 6.01 10.34
N PRO A 53 -10.01 7.05 10.21
CA PRO A 53 -8.60 7.01 10.61
C PRO A 53 -8.38 6.54 12.05
N VAL A 54 -9.28 6.92 12.97
CA VAL A 54 -9.23 6.52 14.37
C VAL A 54 -9.43 5.01 14.57
N VAL A 55 -10.26 4.38 13.73
CA VAL A 55 -10.49 2.93 13.75
C VAL A 55 -9.27 2.20 13.20
N LEU A 56 -8.69 2.72 12.11
CA LEU A 56 -7.45 2.21 11.53
C LEU A 56 -6.28 2.26 12.51
N GLU A 57 -6.09 3.36 13.23
CA GLU A 57 -5.04 3.48 14.25
C GLU A 57 -5.22 2.40 15.33
N ARG A 58 -6.44 2.23 15.84
CA ARG A 58 -6.73 1.24 16.89
C ARG A 58 -6.53 -0.20 16.42
N LEU A 59 -6.97 -0.54 15.22
CA LEU A 59 -6.80 -1.90 14.67
C LEU A 59 -5.36 -2.22 14.25
N VAL A 60 -4.66 -1.28 13.62
CA VAL A 60 -3.35 -1.52 12.99
C VAL A 60 -2.20 -1.18 13.93
N VAL A 61 -2.25 -0.03 14.58
CA VAL A 61 -1.17 0.46 15.46
C VAL A 61 -1.32 -0.11 16.86
N ARG A 62 -2.52 -0.02 17.45
CA ARG A 62 -2.78 -0.48 18.83
C ARG A 62 -3.11 -1.96 18.93
N ARG A 63 -3.43 -2.62 17.81
CA ARG A 63 -3.88 -4.02 17.74
C ARG A 63 -5.02 -4.33 18.72
N GLU A 64 -5.93 -3.38 18.89
CA GLU A 64 -7.12 -3.57 19.72
C GLU A 64 -8.03 -4.65 19.08
N PRO A 65 -8.48 -5.66 19.84
CA PRO A 65 -9.36 -6.68 19.32
C PRO A 65 -10.70 -6.04 18.94
N CYS A 66 -11.15 -6.24 17.70
CA CYS A 66 -12.47 -5.81 17.28
C CYS A 66 -13.53 -6.74 17.88
N ALA A 67 -14.62 -6.16 18.41
CA ALA A 67 -15.73 -6.92 18.97
C ALA A 67 -16.64 -7.51 17.87
N ILE A 68 -16.50 -7.02 16.63
CA ILE A 68 -17.39 -7.35 15.51
C ILE A 68 -16.76 -8.26 14.47
N SER A 69 -17.60 -8.97 13.70
CA SER A 69 -17.16 -9.85 12.62
C SER A 69 -16.67 -9.06 11.40
N LEU A 70 -15.93 -9.73 10.51
CA LEU A 70 -15.51 -9.15 9.23
C LEU A 70 -16.70 -8.74 8.33
N TYR A 71 -17.84 -9.41 8.46
CA TYR A 71 -19.04 -9.08 7.68
C TYR A 71 -19.69 -7.79 8.20
N ASP A 72 -19.80 -7.65 9.52
CA ASP A 72 -20.34 -6.44 10.16
C ASP A 72 -19.43 -5.23 9.95
N LEU A 73 -18.12 -5.45 9.83
CA LEU A 73 -17.15 -4.39 9.53
C LEU A 73 -17.40 -3.74 8.16
N CYS A 74 -17.87 -4.49 7.16
CA CYS A 74 -18.27 -3.94 5.86
C CYS A 74 -19.49 -3.02 5.98
N PHE A 75 -20.43 -3.35 6.87
CA PHE A 75 -21.58 -2.48 7.16
C PHE A 75 -21.11 -1.21 7.88
N VAL A 76 -20.21 -1.32 8.84
CA VAL A 76 -19.64 -0.16 9.54
C VAL A 76 -18.89 0.78 8.59
N ALA A 77 -18.17 0.26 7.61
CA ALA A 77 -17.49 1.07 6.60
C ALA A 77 -18.45 1.95 5.77
N SER A 78 -19.76 1.63 5.77
CA SER A 78 -20.80 2.44 5.11
C SER A 78 -21.42 3.50 6.02
N LEU A 79 -21.10 3.51 7.33
CA LEU A 79 -21.60 4.48 8.30
C LEU A 79 -20.74 5.77 8.29
N PRO A 80 -21.29 6.91 8.77
CA PRO A 80 -20.50 8.12 9.01
C PRO A 80 -19.32 7.84 9.94
N TRP A 81 -18.16 8.44 9.65
CA TRP A 81 -16.90 8.16 10.37
C TRP A 81 -16.98 8.35 11.89
N GLU A 82 -17.82 9.27 12.37
CA GLU A 82 -18.02 9.53 13.80
C GLU A 82 -18.59 8.31 14.54
N GLU A 83 -19.47 7.55 13.90
CA GLU A 83 -20.16 6.39 14.48
C GLU A 83 -19.36 5.08 14.37
N GLN A 84 -18.35 5.05 13.51
CA GLN A 84 -17.61 3.83 13.23
C GLN A 84 -16.79 3.34 14.42
N SER A 85 -16.23 4.25 15.23
CA SER A 85 -15.39 3.87 16.38
C SER A 85 -16.18 3.14 17.46
N VAL A 86 -17.33 3.68 17.85
CA VAL A 86 -18.27 3.09 18.81
C VAL A 86 -18.68 1.70 18.31
N ARG A 87 -19.11 1.57 17.05
CA ARG A 87 -19.59 0.29 16.50
C ARG A 87 -18.55 -0.82 16.36
N VAL A 88 -17.26 -0.50 16.31
CA VAL A 88 -16.19 -1.51 16.12
C VAL A 88 -15.67 -2.03 17.47
N PHE A 89 -15.73 -1.20 18.51
CA PHE A 89 -15.04 -1.44 19.77
C PHE A 89 -15.93 -1.47 21.02
N ASP A 90 -17.19 -1.00 20.95
CA ASP A 90 -18.23 -1.22 21.98
C ASP A 90 -19.14 -2.41 21.62
#